data_AF-A0A6J8EDJ5-F1
#
_entry.id   AF-A0A6J8EDJ5-F1
#
_cell.length_a   1.000
_cell.length_b   1.000
_cell.length_c   1.000
_cell.angle_alpha   90.00
_cell.angle_beta   90.00
_cell.angle_gamma   90.00
#
_symmetry.space_group_name_H-M   'P 1'
#
loop_
_entity.id
_entity.type
_entity.pdbx_description
1 polymer ?
#
loop_
_entity_poly.entity_id
_entity_poly.type
_entity_poly.pdbx_seq_one_letter_code
_entity_poly.pdbx_strand_id
1 'polypeptide(L)'
;MEDDKEFQQPRECSKTQEIDDLYQSVAELYSETPESSPGPQKSTSLPSWSFSPIPNTECKRTAGVSTTDLVGRMLLVTKQHHERDEEKLLDKEKVEDIGKCSTAKSPYTGVSQFLPTSNKIIQFADGKSPNPGDKIVYVAGAFDLFHVGFVDFLEKVSKEGDFIIVGLHTDPVVNRYKGANFPIMNLHERVLSVLACRYVNEVVIGAPYAVTSDLMDHFKVDLVCHGATPVMDDVDGSDPFAEPKRRGKFKTIASNNDMTTQKIIERIISHRLHYEARNKKKEEKELKIMQAHMERIGKENKS
;
A
#
# COMPACT_ATOMS: atom_id res chain seq x y z
N MET A 1 50.83 -15.67 34.49
CA MET A 1 50.83 -16.69 33.42
C MET A 1 49.38 -16.77 33.01
N GLU A 2 49.06 -15.97 32.00
CA GLU A 2 47.75 -15.84 31.39
C GLU A 2 47.51 -17.08 30.54
N ASP A 3 46.35 -17.72 30.68
CA ASP A 3 45.88 -18.74 29.74
C ASP A 3 44.59 -18.22 29.10
N ASP A 4 44.71 -17.93 27.81
CA ASP A 4 43.69 -17.45 26.89
C ASP A 4 42.56 -18.47 26.72
N LYS A 5 41.31 -18.02 26.89
CA LYS A 5 40.14 -18.69 26.33
C LYS A 5 39.52 -17.81 25.26
N GLU A 6 39.80 -18.21 24.02
CA GLU A 6 39.26 -17.71 22.77
C GLU A 6 37.71 -17.82 22.77
N PHE A 7 37.05 -16.67 22.69
CA PHE A 7 35.60 -16.54 22.61
C PHE A 7 35.17 -16.70 21.13
N GLN A 8 34.77 -17.90 20.73
CA GLN A 8 34.19 -18.13 19.40
C GLN A 8 32.79 -17.49 19.30
N GLN A 9 32.67 -16.49 18.44
CA GLN A 9 31.40 -15.88 18.05
C GLN A 9 30.49 -16.93 17.35
N PRO A 10 29.17 -16.95 17.63
CA PRO A 10 28.25 -17.83 16.91
C PRO A 10 28.08 -17.35 15.46
N ARG A 11 28.14 -18.30 14.51
CA ARG A 11 27.99 -18.08 13.07
C ARG A 11 26.59 -17.51 12.76
N GLU A 12 26.55 -16.33 12.15
CA GLU A 12 25.37 -15.82 11.44
C GLU A 12 25.10 -16.72 10.22
N CYS A 13 24.17 -17.66 10.33
CA CYS A 13 23.57 -18.30 9.14
C CYS A 13 22.24 -18.96 9.53
N SER A 14 21.13 -18.25 9.33
CA SER A 14 19.79 -18.87 9.27
C SER A 14 18.77 -18.03 8.51
N LYS A 15 18.94 -16.71 8.42
CA LYS A 15 18.00 -15.81 7.72
C LYS A 15 18.19 -15.74 6.20
N THR A 16 19.38 -16.07 5.70
CA THR A 16 19.67 -16.12 4.25
C THR A 16 19.09 -17.38 3.60
N GLN A 17 19.10 -18.51 4.30
CA GLN A 17 18.53 -19.77 3.81
C GLN A 17 17.00 -19.70 3.63
N GLU A 18 16.28 -19.02 4.55
CA GLU A 18 14.81 -18.86 4.47
C GLU A 18 14.36 -17.97 3.31
N ILE A 19 15.22 -17.07 2.83
CA ILE A 19 14.92 -16.20 1.69
C ILE A 19 15.15 -16.95 0.37
N ASP A 20 16.23 -17.72 0.26
CA ASP A 20 16.53 -18.53 -0.92
C ASP A 20 15.45 -19.61 -1.16
N ASP A 21 14.94 -20.23 -0.10
CA ASP A 21 13.84 -21.20 -0.18
C ASP A 21 12.51 -20.55 -0.63
N LEU A 22 12.29 -19.28 -0.29
CA LEU A 22 11.13 -18.52 -0.77
C LEU A 22 11.24 -18.22 -2.27
N TYR A 23 12.44 -17.88 -2.77
CA TYR A 23 12.69 -17.63 -4.19
C TYR A 23 12.53 -18.89 -5.05
N GLN A 24 12.99 -20.04 -4.55
CA GLN A 24 12.85 -21.31 -5.26
C GLN A 24 11.38 -21.75 -5.39
N SER A 25 10.58 -21.55 -4.32
CA SER A 25 9.16 -21.90 -4.32
C SER A 25 8.31 -21.01 -5.26
N VAL A 26 8.73 -19.76 -5.48
CA VAL A 26 8.05 -18.84 -6.40
C VAL A 26 8.43 -19.17 -7.85
N ALA A 27 9.67 -19.57 -8.13
CA ALA A 27 10.12 -19.96 -9.46
C ALA A 27 9.41 -21.22 -9.99
N GLU A 28 9.16 -22.21 -9.12
CA GLU A 28 8.42 -23.44 -9.47
C GLU A 28 6.94 -23.16 -9.79
N LEU A 29 6.36 -22.09 -9.23
CA LEU A 29 4.96 -21.70 -9.48
C LEU A 29 4.75 -21.10 -10.89
N TYR A 30 5.82 -20.69 -11.58
CA TYR A 30 5.74 -20.10 -12.93
C TYR A 30 6.14 -21.06 -14.06
N SER A 31 6.62 -22.27 -13.75
CA SER A 31 7.06 -23.25 -14.76
C SER A 31 5.95 -24.16 -15.30
N GLU A 32 4.74 -24.13 -14.74
CA GLU A 32 3.63 -24.98 -15.20
C GLU A 32 2.67 -24.23 -16.14
N THR A 33 2.98 -24.25 -17.43
CA THR A 33 1.97 -24.04 -18.49
C THR A 33 1.86 -25.32 -19.33
N PRO A 34 0.65 -25.72 -19.78
CA PRO A 34 0.47 -27.00 -20.47
C PRO A 34 0.98 -26.94 -21.92
N GLU A 35 1.72 -27.98 -22.32
CA GLU A 35 2.17 -28.21 -23.70
C GLU A 35 1.00 -28.26 -24.69
N SER A 36 1.09 -27.47 -25.77
CA SER A 36 0.26 -27.62 -26.97
C SER A 36 1.10 -28.17 -28.14
N SER A 37 0.55 -29.16 -28.84
CA SER A 37 1.17 -30.05 -29.85
C SER A 37 1.76 -29.37 -31.11
N PRO A 38 2.66 -30.04 -31.87
CA PRO A 38 3.46 -29.41 -32.93
C PRO A 38 2.74 -29.35 -34.29
N GLY A 39 2.73 -28.15 -34.90
CA GLY A 39 2.38 -27.91 -36.31
C GLY A 39 3.63 -27.74 -37.21
N PRO A 40 3.47 -27.73 -38.54
CA PRO A 40 4.52 -28.15 -39.48
C PRO A 40 5.64 -27.11 -39.69
N GLN A 41 6.86 -27.62 -39.79
CA GLN A 41 8.08 -26.86 -40.04
C GLN A 41 8.06 -26.18 -41.42
N LYS A 42 8.16 -24.85 -41.44
CA LYS A 42 8.61 -24.09 -42.60
C LYS A 42 9.95 -23.43 -42.29
N SER A 43 10.95 -23.77 -43.08
CA SER A 43 12.28 -23.19 -43.05
C SER A 43 12.24 -21.75 -43.55
N THR A 44 12.52 -20.79 -42.67
CA THR A 44 12.91 -19.43 -43.08
C THR A 44 14.05 -18.99 -42.16
N SER A 45 15.21 -18.73 -42.76
CA SER A 45 16.42 -18.24 -42.09
C SER A 45 16.14 -16.93 -41.34
N LEU A 46 16.36 -16.94 -40.02
CA LEU A 46 16.30 -15.73 -39.19
C LEU A 46 17.61 -14.91 -39.37
N PRO A 47 17.53 -13.57 -39.42
CA PRO A 47 18.72 -12.73 -39.45
C PRO A 47 19.42 -12.77 -38.08
N SER A 48 20.75 -12.80 -38.10
CA SER A 48 21.57 -12.78 -36.89
C SER A 48 21.40 -11.45 -36.14
N TRP A 49 20.60 -11.45 -35.08
CA TRP A 49 20.62 -10.39 -34.08
C TRP A 49 21.85 -10.58 -33.19
N SER A 50 22.81 -9.67 -33.31
CA SER A 50 23.85 -9.49 -32.30
C SER A 50 23.18 -9.00 -31.01
N PHE A 51 23.03 -9.89 -30.04
CA PHE A 51 22.59 -9.56 -28.70
C PHE A 51 23.71 -8.74 -28.02
N SER A 52 23.57 -7.41 -27.99
CA SER A 52 24.37 -6.62 -27.07
C SER A 52 23.89 -6.93 -25.64
N PRO A 53 24.79 -7.22 -24.68
CA PRO A 53 24.38 -7.51 -23.32
C PRO A 53 23.66 -6.29 -22.74
N ILE A 54 22.42 -6.51 -22.28
CA ILE A 54 21.67 -5.51 -21.51
C ILE A 54 22.50 -5.25 -20.25
N PRO A 55 22.91 -4.00 -19.97
CA PRO A 55 23.65 -3.72 -18.76
C PRO A 55 22.77 -4.10 -17.56
N ASN A 56 23.31 -4.89 -16.62
CA ASN A 56 22.69 -5.12 -15.32
C ASN A 56 22.59 -3.77 -14.59
N THR A 57 21.52 -3.03 -14.84
CA THR A 57 21.22 -1.78 -14.15
C THR A 57 20.52 -2.12 -12.84
N GLU A 58 21.32 -2.33 -11.80
CA GLU A 58 20.79 -2.44 -10.45
C GLU A 58 20.09 -1.12 -10.08
N CYS A 59 18.79 -1.18 -9.83
CA CYS A 59 18.00 -0.03 -9.41
C CYS A 59 18.05 0.12 -7.90
N LYS A 60 18.26 1.34 -7.39
CA LYS A 60 18.23 1.61 -5.95
C LYS A 60 16.83 1.35 -5.39
N ARG A 61 16.76 0.65 -4.26
CA ARG A 61 15.51 0.43 -3.53
C ARG A 61 14.87 1.76 -3.14
N THR A 62 13.56 1.87 -3.33
CA THR A 62 12.77 3.03 -2.88
C THR A 62 12.77 3.09 -1.34
N ALA A 63 13.30 4.17 -0.79
CA ALA A 63 13.36 4.37 0.66
C ALA A 63 11.98 4.73 1.25
N GLY A 64 11.68 4.17 2.42
CA GLY A 64 10.52 4.56 3.23
C GLY A 64 9.23 3.77 2.99
N VAL A 65 9.22 2.80 2.06
CA VAL A 65 8.06 1.92 1.83
C VAL A 65 8.51 0.51 1.48
N SER A 66 7.81 -0.49 2.02
CA SER A 66 7.93 -1.89 1.61
C SER A 66 6.61 -2.63 1.84
N THR A 67 6.42 -3.77 1.19
CA THR A 67 5.22 -4.59 1.37
C THR A 67 5.07 -5.05 2.82
N THR A 68 6.17 -5.43 3.49
CA THR A 68 6.17 -5.82 4.91
C THR A 68 5.82 -4.66 5.84
N ASP A 69 6.32 -3.46 5.56
CA ASP A 69 5.96 -2.23 6.29
C ASP A 69 4.46 -1.92 6.13
N LEU A 70 3.94 -1.90 4.90
CA LEU A 70 2.52 -1.65 4.65
C LEU A 70 1.62 -2.70 5.33
N VAL A 71 1.98 -3.99 5.28
CA VAL A 71 1.27 -5.04 6.03
C VAL A 71 1.30 -4.76 7.53
N GLY A 72 2.44 -4.34 8.08
CA GLY A 72 2.56 -3.94 9.49
C GLY A 72 1.57 -2.83 9.86
N ARG A 73 1.46 -1.79 9.04
CA ARG A 73 0.51 -0.68 9.23
C ARG A 73 -0.95 -1.15 9.14
N MET A 74 -1.27 -2.01 8.17
CA MET A 74 -2.62 -2.57 8.03
C MET A 74 -3.05 -3.39 9.26
N LEU A 75 -2.11 -4.07 9.90
CA LEU A 75 -2.38 -4.83 11.13
C LEU A 75 -2.48 -3.97 12.38
N LEU A 76 -1.92 -2.74 12.37
CA LEU A 76 -2.19 -1.77 13.44
C LEU A 76 -3.61 -1.24 13.35
N VAL A 77 -4.16 -1.09 12.13
CA VAL A 77 -5.55 -0.68 11.93
C VAL A 77 -6.51 -1.66 12.57
N THR A 78 -6.27 -2.96 12.45
CA THR A 78 -7.14 -4.00 13.04
C THR A 78 -7.06 -4.12 14.55
N LYS A 79 -5.93 -3.78 15.17
CA LYS A 79 -5.75 -3.93 16.62
C LYS A 79 -6.66 -3.02 17.45
N GLN A 80 -7.06 -1.87 16.91
CA GLN A 80 -8.00 -0.95 17.58
C GLN A 80 -9.48 -1.26 17.28
N HIS A 81 -9.78 -2.33 16.54
CA HIS A 81 -11.16 -2.72 16.21
C HIS A 81 -11.80 -3.71 17.20
N HIS A 82 -11.12 -4.08 18.29
CA HIS A 82 -11.70 -4.89 19.39
C HIS A 82 -12.18 -4.08 20.60
N GLU A 83 -12.01 -2.76 20.61
CA GLU A 83 -12.47 -1.88 21.69
C GLU A 83 -13.53 -0.90 21.19
N ARG A 84 -14.65 -1.44 20.70
CA ARG A 84 -15.90 -0.69 20.54
C ARG A 84 -17.02 -1.20 21.43
N ASP A 85 -16.65 -1.74 22.58
CA ASP A 85 -17.54 -1.89 23.72
C ASP A 85 -17.13 -0.85 24.76
N GLU A 86 -18.01 0.12 24.99
CA GLU A 86 -17.93 1.08 26.10
C GLU A 86 -18.11 0.35 27.44
N GLU A 87 -17.21 -0.55 27.82
CA GLU A 87 -17.16 -1.12 29.17
C GLU A 87 -15.89 -1.95 29.36
N LYS A 88 -14.78 -1.26 29.68
CA LYS A 88 -13.71 -1.76 30.59
C LYS A 88 -12.65 -0.68 30.81
N LEU A 89 -12.91 0.13 31.83
CA LEU A 89 -11.84 0.70 32.65
C LEU A 89 -11.13 -0.47 33.34
N LEU A 90 -9.87 -0.76 32.94
CA LEU A 90 -8.82 -1.63 33.56
C LEU A 90 -7.97 -2.12 32.35
N ASP A 91 -6.75 -1.67 32.04
CA ASP A 91 -5.57 -1.37 32.85
C ASP A 91 -4.77 -0.21 32.21
N LYS A 92 -4.62 0.91 32.93
CA LYS A 92 -3.86 2.08 32.46
C LYS A 92 -2.33 1.91 32.54
N GLU A 93 -1.81 0.89 33.22
CA GLU A 93 -0.37 0.79 33.51
C GLU A 93 0.48 0.13 32.41
N LYS A 94 -0.10 -0.61 31.45
CA LYS A 94 0.68 -1.28 30.39
C LYS A 94 0.86 -0.48 29.10
N VAL A 95 0.24 0.70 28.99
CA VAL A 95 0.32 1.56 27.79
C VAL A 95 1.34 2.70 27.96
N GLU A 96 1.78 2.99 29.19
CA GLU A 96 2.68 4.11 29.48
C GLU A 96 4.13 3.88 29.01
N ASP A 97 4.55 2.63 28.78
CA ASP A 97 5.96 2.32 28.50
C ASP A 97 6.34 2.23 27.01
N ILE A 98 5.38 2.48 26.10
CA ILE A 98 5.67 2.68 24.66
C ILE A 98 5.81 4.20 24.34
N GLY A 99 5.45 5.08 25.29
CA GLY A 99 5.43 6.53 25.12
C GLY A 99 6.68 7.30 25.57
N LYS A 100 7.68 6.67 26.19
CA LYS A 100 8.87 7.36 26.73
C LYS A 100 10.03 7.49 25.73
N CYS A 101 9.75 7.80 24.47
CA CYS A 101 10.77 8.32 23.55
C CYS A 101 10.46 9.79 23.29
N SER A 102 11.39 10.68 23.64
CA SER A 102 11.22 12.13 23.83
C SER A 102 10.97 12.97 22.57
N THR A 103 10.23 12.45 21.60
CA THR A 103 9.74 13.22 20.45
C THR A 103 8.28 12.86 20.26
N ALA A 104 7.38 13.81 20.53
CA ALA A 104 5.94 13.64 20.35
C ALA A 104 5.65 13.32 18.87
N LYS A 105 5.58 12.04 18.53
CA LYS A 105 5.13 11.56 17.22
C LYS A 105 3.62 11.40 17.30
N SER A 106 2.89 12.06 16.40
CA SER A 106 1.46 11.83 16.25
C SER A 106 1.22 10.34 16.00
N PRO A 107 0.28 9.69 16.71
CA PRO A 107 -0.02 8.27 16.50
C PRO A 107 -0.46 7.98 15.04
N TYR A 108 -0.94 9.01 14.33
CA TYR A 108 -1.42 8.92 12.96
C TYR A 108 -0.32 9.06 11.89
N THR A 109 0.77 9.77 12.18
CA THR A 109 1.86 10.01 11.21
C THR A 109 3.18 9.32 11.59
N GLY A 110 3.24 8.66 12.75
CA GLY A 110 4.46 8.11 13.33
C GLY A 110 4.99 6.80 12.74
N VAL A 111 4.26 6.15 11.83
CA VAL A 111 4.63 4.83 11.28
C VAL A 111 5.46 4.90 9.99
N SER A 112 5.31 5.97 9.19
CA SER A 112 6.08 6.11 7.96
C SER A 112 7.43 6.78 8.21
N GLN A 113 8.49 6.18 7.68
CA GLN A 113 9.85 6.78 7.65
C GLN A 113 10.14 7.45 6.29
N PHE A 114 9.12 7.67 5.47
CA PHE A 114 9.27 8.28 4.16
C PHE A 114 9.68 9.76 4.29
N LEU A 115 10.83 10.11 3.70
CA LEU A 115 11.30 11.48 3.62
C LEU A 115 10.88 12.11 2.27
N PRO A 116 9.91 13.04 2.24
CA PRO A 116 9.54 13.76 1.04
C PRO A 116 10.64 14.76 0.66
N THR A 117 10.96 14.84 -0.63
CA THR A 117 11.84 15.89 -1.17
C THR A 117 11.20 16.46 -2.43
N SER A 118 11.48 17.73 -2.74
CA SER A 118 11.04 18.37 -3.98
C SER A 118 11.50 17.57 -5.20
N ASN A 119 12.73 17.05 -5.19
CA ASN A 119 13.27 16.21 -6.27
C ASN A 119 12.43 14.96 -6.52
N LYS A 120 11.92 14.29 -5.47
CA LYS A 120 11.03 13.13 -5.64
C LYS A 120 9.71 13.53 -6.28
N ILE A 121 9.14 14.67 -5.90
CA ILE A 121 7.89 15.16 -6.51
C ILE A 121 8.14 15.46 -8.00
N ILE A 122 9.21 16.17 -8.33
CA ILE A 122 9.56 16.52 -9.73
C ILE A 122 9.80 15.26 -10.58
N GLN A 123 10.40 14.21 -10.01
CA GLN A 123 10.62 12.94 -10.73
C GLN A 123 9.33 12.21 -11.12
N PHE A 124 8.24 12.44 -10.37
CA PHE A 124 6.95 11.78 -10.59
C PHE A 124 5.94 12.69 -11.29
N ALA A 125 6.10 14.01 -11.19
CA ALA A 125 5.21 14.97 -11.82
C ALA A 125 5.51 15.10 -13.32
N ASP A 126 4.44 15.16 -14.12
CA ASP A 126 4.54 15.37 -15.57
C ASP A 126 5.01 16.80 -15.90
N GLY A 127 4.82 17.75 -14.98
CA GLY A 127 5.32 19.13 -15.05
C GLY A 127 4.63 20.00 -16.12
N LYS A 128 3.54 19.52 -16.72
CA LYS A 128 2.80 20.21 -17.77
C LYS A 128 1.64 20.99 -17.18
N SER A 129 1.48 22.23 -17.60
CA SER A 129 0.28 23.02 -17.35
C SER A 129 -0.80 22.72 -18.40
N PRO A 130 -2.09 22.96 -18.10
CA PRO A 130 -3.17 22.81 -19.08
C PRO A 130 -2.98 23.77 -20.28
N ASN A 131 -3.25 23.28 -21.49
CA ASN A 131 -3.20 24.09 -22.69
C ASN A 131 -4.44 25.00 -22.80
N PRO A 132 -4.37 26.09 -23.58
CA PRO A 132 -5.54 26.91 -23.86
C PRO A 132 -6.65 26.08 -24.52
N GLY A 133 -7.79 25.95 -23.85
CA GLY A 133 -8.95 25.19 -24.34
C GLY A 133 -9.09 23.79 -23.76
N ASP A 134 -8.11 23.30 -23.00
CA ASP A 134 -8.21 22.02 -22.29
C ASP A 134 -9.33 22.08 -21.25
N LYS A 135 -10.16 21.04 -21.21
CA LYS A 135 -11.20 20.91 -20.19
C LYS A 135 -10.61 20.35 -18.90
N ILE A 136 -10.66 21.15 -17.83
CA ILE A 136 -10.04 20.82 -16.54
C ILE A 136 -11.03 20.04 -15.66
N VAL A 137 -10.64 18.83 -15.27
CA VAL A 137 -11.43 17.95 -14.40
C VAL A 137 -10.76 17.82 -13.04
N TYR A 138 -11.51 18.09 -11.99
CA TYR A 138 -11.06 17.95 -10.60
C TYR A 138 -11.70 16.74 -9.94
N VAL A 139 -10.89 15.96 -9.23
CA VAL A 139 -11.35 14.86 -8.37
C VAL A 139 -10.69 15.00 -7.01
N ALA A 140 -11.38 14.68 -5.91
CA ALA A 140 -10.82 14.77 -4.57
C ALA A 140 -11.07 13.49 -3.76
N GLY A 141 -10.17 13.19 -2.82
CA GLY A 141 -10.36 12.06 -1.92
C GLY A 141 -9.13 11.68 -1.09
N ALA A 142 -9.22 10.51 -0.47
CA ALA A 142 -8.10 9.92 0.27
C ALA A 142 -7.02 9.39 -0.67
N PHE A 143 -7.39 8.59 -1.69
CA PHE A 143 -6.45 7.83 -2.54
C PHE A 143 -5.43 7.00 -1.73
N ASP A 144 -5.91 6.39 -0.64
CA ASP A 144 -5.11 5.56 0.26
C ASP A 144 -5.02 4.12 -0.23
N LEU A 145 -3.84 3.50 -0.08
CA LEU A 145 -3.40 2.28 -0.78
C LEU A 145 -3.82 2.29 -2.25
N PHE A 146 -3.27 3.21 -3.04
CA PHE A 146 -3.65 3.43 -4.44
C PHE A 146 -3.70 2.11 -5.23
N HIS A 147 -4.90 1.73 -5.69
CA HIS A 147 -5.23 0.40 -6.18
C HIS A 147 -6.05 0.46 -7.48
N VAL A 148 -6.29 -0.71 -8.10
CA VAL A 148 -7.00 -0.85 -9.39
C VAL A 148 -8.34 -0.11 -9.46
N GLY A 149 -9.13 -0.09 -8.38
CA GLY A 149 -10.38 0.67 -8.34
C GLY A 149 -10.21 2.18 -8.57
N PHE A 150 -9.10 2.79 -8.13
CA PHE A 150 -8.80 4.20 -8.44
C PHE A 150 -8.32 4.37 -9.88
N VAL A 151 -7.57 3.39 -10.42
CA VAL A 151 -7.11 3.41 -11.81
C VAL A 151 -8.31 3.37 -12.76
N ASP A 152 -9.25 2.45 -12.56
CA ASP A 152 -10.47 2.34 -13.38
C ASP A 152 -11.37 3.57 -13.25
N PHE A 153 -11.42 4.18 -12.06
CA PHE A 153 -12.12 5.44 -11.85
C PHE A 153 -11.46 6.57 -12.64
N LEU A 154 -10.15 6.77 -12.51
CA LEU A 154 -9.40 7.84 -13.17
C LEU A 154 -9.38 7.67 -14.69
N GLU A 155 -9.35 6.44 -15.20
CA GLU A 155 -9.49 6.17 -16.64
C GLU A 155 -10.85 6.62 -17.19
N LYS A 156 -11.93 6.49 -16.41
CA LYS A 156 -13.24 7.00 -16.83
C LYS A 156 -13.31 8.51 -16.71
N VAL A 157 -12.72 9.08 -15.66
CA VAL A 157 -12.60 10.54 -15.49
C VAL A 157 -11.79 11.15 -16.65
N SER A 158 -10.77 10.46 -17.16
CA SER A 158 -9.95 10.96 -18.28
C SER A 158 -10.70 11.01 -19.62
N LYS A 159 -11.92 10.48 -19.68
CA LYS A 159 -12.81 10.62 -20.84
C LYS A 159 -13.72 11.84 -20.72
N GLU A 160 -13.72 12.50 -19.57
CA GLU A 160 -14.57 13.66 -19.28
C GLU A 160 -13.87 15.00 -19.49
N GLY A 161 -12.55 15.01 -19.68
CA GLY A 161 -11.76 16.20 -19.99
C GLY A 161 -10.29 15.86 -20.24
N ASP A 162 -9.50 16.88 -20.52
CA ASP A 162 -8.16 16.76 -21.08
C ASP A 162 -7.05 16.89 -20.01
N PHE A 163 -7.37 17.55 -18.90
CA PHE A 163 -6.43 17.79 -17.80
C PHE A 163 -7.04 17.43 -16.45
N ILE A 164 -6.50 16.41 -15.78
CA ILE A 164 -7.00 15.90 -14.51
C ILE A 164 -6.15 16.39 -13.34
N ILE A 165 -6.81 17.05 -12.40
CA ILE A 165 -6.26 17.50 -11.13
C ILE A 165 -6.83 16.63 -10.01
N VAL A 166 -5.96 15.99 -9.24
CA VAL A 166 -6.35 15.16 -8.08
C VAL A 166 -6.06 15.89 -6.78
N GLY A 167 -7.10 16.21 -6.02
CA GLY A 167 -7.01 16.71 -4.66
C GLY A 167 -6.82 15.60 -3.63
N LEU A 168 -5.73 15.67 -2.86
CA LEU A 168 -5.46 14.75 -1.76
C LEU A 168 -5.75 15.40 -0.42
N HIS A 169 -6.75 14.87 0.29
CA HIS A 169 -7.05 15.30 1.65
C HIS A 169 -5.87 15.03 2.58
N THR A 170 -5.68 15.87 3.61
CA THR A 170 -4.66 15.68 4.64
C THR A 170 -4.96 14.46 5.52
N ASP A 171 -3.94 13.90 6.18
CA ASP A 171 -4.10 12.70 7.00
C ASP A 171 -5.14 12.87 8.13
N PRO A 172 -5.19 14.01 8.86
CA PRO A 172 -6.23 14.24 9.87
C PRO A 172 -7.65 14.28 9.28
N VAL A 173 -7.81 14.85 8.08
CA VAL A 173 -9.11 14.90 7.39
C VAL A 173 -9.54 13.49 6.99
N VAL A 174 -8.63 12.69 6.40
CA VAL A 174 -8.92 11.29 6.06
C VAL A 174 -9.29 10.48 7.29
N ASN A 175 -8.55 10.65 8.39
CA ASN A 175 -8.83 9.97 9.65
C ASN A 175 -10.22 10.34 10.20
N ARG A 176 -10.63 11.61 10.11
CA ARG A 176 -11.95 12.07 10.57
C ARG A 176 -13.11 11.29 9.96
N TYR A 177 -13.11 11.10 8.63
CA TYR A 177 -14.24 10.46 7.93
C TYR A 177 -14.09 8.96 7.72
N LYS A 178 -12.87 8.40 7.80
CA LYS A 178 -12.64 6.93 7.73
C LYS A 178 -12.48 6.26 9.10
N GLY A 179 -12.02 7.01 10.10
CA GLY A 179 -11.73 6.53 11.45
C GLY A 179 -10.49 5.62 11.54
N ALA A 180 -10.38 4.97 12.71
CA ALA A 180 -9.33 4.00 13.03
C ALA A 180 -7.92 4.58 12.78
N ASN A 181 -7.02 3.77 12.21
CA ASN A 181 -5.67 4.18 11.83
C ASN A 181 -5.56 4.52 10.33
N PHE A 182 -6.64 4.98 9.70
CA PHE A 182 -6.57 5.52 8.35
C PHE A 182 -6.02 6.97 8.36
N PRO A 183 -5.31 7.40 7.31
CA PRO A 183 -4.87 6.60 6.15
C PRO A 183 -3.68 5.68 6.48
N ILE A 184 -3.54 4.58 5.74
CA ILE A 184 -2.40 3.65 5.86
C ILE A 184 -1.12 4.30 5.33
N MET A 185 -1.25 5.02 4.21
CA MET A 185 -0.19 5.81 3.62
C MET A 185 -0.37 7.28 3.97
N ASN A 186 0.70 7.92 4.43
CA ASN A 186 0.66 9.35 4.74
C ASN A 186 0.45 10.20 3.46
N LEU A 187 0.18 11.48 3.63
CA LEU A 187 -0.08 12.39 2.50
C LEU A 187 1.01 12.34 1.43
N HIS A 188 2.28 12.31 1.82
CA HIS A 188 3.39 12.35 0.87
C HIS A 188 3.58 11.04 0.10
N GLU A 189 3.35 9.89 0.74
CA GLU A 189 3.33 8.58 0.09
C GLU A 189 2.18 8.49 -0.93
N ARG A 190 1.01 9.04 -0.56
CA ARG A 190 -0.17 9.11 -1.45
C ARG A 190 0.07 10.03 -2.65
N VAL A 191 0.74 11.18 -2.45
CA VAL A 191 1.14 12.08 -3.55
C VAL A 191 1.93 11.32 -4.62
N LEU A 192 3.00 10.62 -4.23
CA LEU A 192 3.79 9.86 -5.21
C LEU A 192 3.00 8.73 -5.87
N SER A 193 2.14 8.05 -5.10
CA SER A 193 1.29 6.97 -5.62
C SER A 193 0.33 7.46 -6.70
N VAL A 194 -0.23 8.65 -6.51
CA VAL A 194 -1.19 9.26 -7.43
C VAL A 194 -0.48 9.87 -8.65
N LEU A 195 0.65 10.54 -8.47
CA LEU A 195 1.45 11.08 -9.58
C LEU A 195 1.99 10.00 -10.51
N ALA A 196 2.24 8.78 -10.00
CA ALA A 196 2.64 7.64 -10.83
C ALA A 196 1.53 7.14 -11.78
N CYS A 197 0.29 7.61 -11.63
CA CYS A 197 -0.82 7.23 -12.47
C CYS A 197 -0.83 8.01 -13.78
N ARG A 198 -0.78 7.30 -14.92
CA ARG A 198 -0.75 7.90 -16.27
C ARG A 198 -1.90 8.86 -16.59
N TYR A 199 -3.03 8.73 -15.89
CA TYR A 199 -4.24 9.52 -16.13
C TYR A 199 -4.23 10.84 -15.34
N VAL A 200 -3.29 11.03 -14.43
CA VAL A 200 -3.22 12.21 -13.56
C VAL A 200 -2.20 13.19 -14.12
N ASN A 201 -2.59 14.47 -14.24
CA ASN A 201 -1.69 15.51 -14.71
C ASN A 201 -1.11 16.33 -13.55
N GLU A 202 -1.93 16.60 -12.52
CA GLU A 202 -1.53 17.44 -11.39
C GLU A 202 -2.15 16.96 -10.08
N VAL A 203 -1.49 17.24 -8.95
CA VAL A 203 -1.96 16.88 -7.61
C VAL A 203 -2.00 18.10 -6.70
N VAL A 204 -3.16 18.37 -6.09
CA VAL A 204 -3.29 19.34 -5.00
C VAL A 204 -2.96 18.64 -3.68
N ILE A 205 -1.78 18.94 -3.16
CA ILE A 205 -1.27 18.39 -1.89
C ILE A 205 -1.98 19.09 -0.72
N GLY A 206 -2.77 18.34 0.04
CA GLY A 206 -3.51 18.89 1.19
C GLY A 206 -4.75 19.68 0.76
N ALA A 207 -5.51 19.14 -0.19
CA ALA A 207 -6.76 19.72 -0.64
C ALA A 207 -7.78 19.83 0.51
N PRO A 208 -8.61 20.89 0.52
CA PRO A 208 -9.73 21.01 1.46
C PRO A 208 -10.74 19.87 1.25
N TYR A 209 -11.51 19.54 2.29
CA TYR A 209 -12.55 18.50 2.19
C TYR A 209 -13.73 18.95 1.31
N ALA A 210 -14.25 20.15 1.58
CA ALA A 210 -15.24 20.79 0.73
C ALA A 210 -14.58 21.41 -0.51
N VAL A 211 -15.21 21.23 -1.67
CA VAL A 211 -14.79 21.87 -2.92
C VAL A 211 -15.28 23.31 -2.93
N THR A 212 -14.38 24.26 -2.67
CA THR A 212 -14.71 25.68 -2.54
C THR A 212 -14.74 26.41 -3.89
N SER A 213 -15.44 27.55 -3.94
CA SER A 213 -15.42 28.49 -5.07
C SER A 213 -13.99 28.85 -5.44
N ASP A 214 -13.20 29.25 -4.45
CA ASP A 214 -11.83 29.72 -4.65
C ASP A 214 -10.95 28.64 -5.29
N LEU A 215 -11.10 27.37 -4.88
CA LEU A 215 -10.38 26.25 -5.50
C LEU A 215 -10.79 26.08 -6.95
N MET A 216 -12.10 26.08 -7.24
CA MET A 216 -12.60 25.95 -8.60
C MET A 216 -12.16 27.09 -9.50
N ASP A 217 -12.15 28.32 -9.00
CA ASP A 217 -11.77 29.52 -9.75
C ASP A 217 -10.25 29.60 -9.96
N HIS A 218 -9.46 29.24 -8.95
CA HIS A 218 -7.99 29.20 -9.02
C HIS A 218 -7.49 28.23 -10.09
N PHE A 219 -8.02 27.01 -10.09
CA PHE A 219 -7.64 25.98 -11.06
C PHE A 219 -8.48 26.01 -12.35
N LYS A 220 -9.42 26.95 -12.48
CA LYS A 220 -10.35 27.07 -13.62
C LYS A 220 -11.07 25.75 -13.93
N VAL A 221 -11.59 25.10 -12.88
CA VAL A 221 -12.22 23.78 -12.98
C VAL A 221 -13.50 23.84 -13.82
N ASP A 222 -13.58 22.98 -14.84
CA ASP A 222 -14.76 22.83 -15.70
C ASP A 222 -15.71 21.76 -15.20
N LEU A 223 -15.17 20.69 -14.60
CA LEU A 223 -15.95 19.58 -14.08
C LEU A 223 -15.33 19.03 -12.80
N VAL A 224 -16.17 18.74 -11.81
CA VAL A 224 -15.82 17.99 -10.60
C VAL A 224 -16.42 16.61 -10.70
N CYS A 225 -15.57 15.58 -10.62
CA CYS A 225 -15.97 14.19 -10.67
C CYS A 225 -15.81 13.52 -9.29
N HIS A 226 -16.78 12.68 -8.93
CA HIS A 226 -16.69 11.84 -7.74
C HIS A 226 -17.12 10.40 -8.06
N GLY A 227 -16.54 9.42 -7.35
CA GLY A 227 -16.92 8.03 -7.46
C GLY A 227 -18.36 7.76 -7.01
N ALA A 228 -18.87 6.55 -7.26
CA ALA A 228 -20.15 6.10 -6.71
C ALA A 228 -20.08 5.72 -5.21
N THR A 229 -18.99 6.05 -4.51
CA THR A 229 -18.84 5.80 -3.08
C THR A 229 -19.65 6.82 -2.26
N PRO A 230 -20.11 6.45 -1.05
CA PRO A 230 -20.77 7.39 -0.15
C PRO A 230 -19.89 8.61 0.13
N VAL A 231 -20.50 9.79 0.11
CA VAL A 231 -19.90 11.05 0.52
C VAL A 231 -20.36 11.33 1.94
N MET A 232 -19.43 11.66 2.83
CA MET A 232 -19.76 12.09 4.19
C MET A 232 -19.95 13.61 4.20
N ASP A 233 -20.82 14.09 5.06
CA ASP A 233 -20.98 15.53 5.26
C ASP A 233 -19.71 16.14 5.89
N ASP A 234 -19.49 17.43 5.67
CA ASP A 234 -18.39 18.15 6.32
C ASP A 234 -18.69 18.41 7.82
N VAL A 235 -17.74 19.01 8.54
CA VAL A 235 -17.84 19.25 10.00
C VAL A 235 -19.09 20.05 10.39
N ASP A 236 -19.53 20.95 9.51
CA ASP A 236 -20.72 21.78 9.68
C ASP A 236 -22.03 21.10 9.21
N GLY A 237 -21.95 19.84 8.76
CA GLY A 237 -23.08 19.09 8.20
C GLY A 237 -23.41 19.45 6.75
N SER A 238 -22.58 20.25 6.08
CA SER A 238 -22.80 20.62 4.68
C SER A 238 -22.29 19.54 3.71
N ASP A 239 -22.89 19.51 2.52
CA ASP A 239 -22.42 18.67 1.42
C ASP A 239 -21.11 19.24 0.86
N PRO A 240 -19.98 18.49 0.90
CA PRO A 240 -18.69 18.98 0.41
C PRO A 240 -18.69 19.28 -1.10
N PHE A 241 -19.68 18.81 -1.85
CA PHE A 241 -19.86 19.09 -3.28
C PHE A 241 -21.01 20.07 -3.57
N ALA A 242 -21.52 20.79 -2.56
CA ALA A 242 -22.62 21.75 -2.75
C ALA A 242 -22.30 22.81 -3.81
N GLU A 243 -21.07 23.37 -3.79
CA GLU A 243 -20.66 24.41 -4.73
C GLU A 243 -20.55 23.93 -6.19
N PRO A 244 -19.85 22.83 -6.52
CA PRO A 244 -19.84 22.34 -7.89
C PRO A 244 -21.22 21.89 -8.38
N LYS A 245 -22.08 21.36 -7.49
CA LYS A 245 -23.49 21.05 -7.82
C LYS A 245 -24.28 22.32 -8.15
N ARG A 246 -24.13 23.38 -7.34
CA ARG A 246 -24.75 24.70 -7.57
C ARG A 246 -24.36 25.30 -8.92
N ARG A 247 -23.13 25.08 -9.36
CA ARG A 247 -22.62 25.54 -10.67
C ARG A 247 -22.99 24.63 -11.85
N GLY A 248 -23.66 23.50 -11.61
CA GLY A 248 -23.92 22.50 -12.66
C GLY A 248 -22.67 21.80 -13.17
N LYS A 249 -21.58 21.80 -12.39
CA LYS A 249 -20.26 21.27 -12.74
C LYS A 249 -19.92 20.00 -11.95
N PHE A 250 -20.90 19.24 -11.48
CA PHE A 250 -20.67 18.00 -10.71
C PHE A 250 -21.16 16.77 -11.48
N LYS A 251 -20.33 15.72 -11.53
CA LYS A 251 -20.69 14.44 -12.17
C LYS A 251 -20.23 13.24 -11.33
N THR A 252 -21.12 12.28 -11.14
CA THR A 252 -20.79 11.00 -10.51
C THR A 252 -20.35 9.98 -11.56
N ILE A 253 -19.23 9.31 -11.34
CA ILE A 253 -18.66 8.30 -12.23
C ILE A 253 -18.54 6.97 -11.48
N ALA A 254 -19.16 5.92 -12.01
CA ALA A 254 -19.01 4.57 -11.48
C ALA A 254 -17.75 3.91 -12.05
N SER A 255 -16.82 3.47 -11.19
CA SER A 255 -15.61 2.74 -11.61
C SER A 255 -15.93 1.35 -12.18
N ASN A 256 -17.08 0.77 -11.84
CA ASN A 256 -17.43 -0.65 -12.11
C ASN A 256 -16.45 -1.65 -11.48
N ASN A 257 -15.68 -1.21 -10.49
CA ASN A 257 -14.75 -2.03 -9.72
C ASN A 257 -15.16 -1.97 -8.26
N ASP A 258 -15.24 -3.14 -7.62
CA ASP A 258 -15.67 -3.27 -6.24
C ASP A 258 -14.51 -3.17 -5.24
N MET A 259 -13.27 -3.04 -5.70
CA MET A 259 -12.06 -2.94 -4.88
C MET A 259 -12.02 -1.64 -4.07
N THR A 260 -11.76 -1.77 -2.77
CA THR A 260 -11.58 -0.65 -1.84
C THR A 260 -10.36 -0.88 -0.94
N THR A 261 -9.85 0.20 -0.34
CA THR A 261 -8.79 0.12 0.69
C THR A 261 -9.14 -0.89 1.79
N GLN A 262 -10.40 -0.90 2.22
CA GLN A 262 -10.92 -1.82 3.24
C GLN A 262 -10.83 -3.29 2.79
N LYS A 263 -11.27 -3.60 1.56
CA LYS A 263 -11.17 -4.96 1.02
C LYS A 263 -9.73 -5.45 0.86
N ILE A 264 -8.80 -4.56 0.51
CA ILE A 264 -7.37 -4.90 0.44
C ILE A 264 -6.85 -5.31 1.82
N ILE A 265 -7.18 -4.52 2.83
CA ILE A 265 -6.81 -4.80 4.23
C ILE A 265 -7.40 -6.14 4.66
N GLU A 266 -8.70 -6.37 4.47
CA GLU A 266 -9.39 -7.63 4.80
C GLU A 266 -8.76 -8.85 4.12
N ARG A 267 -8.43 -8.75 2.83
CA ARG A 267 -7.76 -9.82 2.07
C ARG A 267 -6.39 -10.15 2.66
N ILE A 268 -5.59 -9.13 2.98
CA ILE A 268 -4.25 -9.31 3.55
C ILE A 268 -4.31 -9.96 4.93
N ILE A 269 -5.24 -9.51 5.78
CA ILE A 269 -5.43 -10.09 7.13
C ILE A 269 -5.89 -11.55 7.01
N SER A 270 -6.87 -11.82 6.16
CA SER A 270 -7.37 -13.18 5.93
C SER A 270 -6.22 -14.10 5.51
N HIS A 271 -5.41 -13.70 4.52
CA HIS A 271 -4.27 -14.50 4.08
C HIS A 271 -3.25 -14.73 5.19
N ARG A 272 -3.00 -13.73 6.04
CA ARG A 272 -2.10 -13.87 7.19
C ARG A 272 -2.62 -14.87 8.23
N LEU A 273 -3.90 -14.81 8.59
CA LEU A 273 -4.51 -15.76 9.51
C LEU A 273 -4.43 -17.20 8.98
N HIS A 274 -4.66 -17.39 7.68
CA HIS A 274 -4.48 -18.69 7.03
C HIS A 274 -3.01 -19.15 7.05
N TYR A 275 -2.05 -18.25 6.84
CA TYR A 275 -0.63 -18.55 6.93
C TYR A 275 -0.22 -18.96 8.34
N GLU A 276 -0.59 -18.18 9.36
CA GLU A 276 -0.30 -18.47 10.77
C GLU A 276 -0.90 -19.81 11.22
N ALA A 277 -2.14 -20.12 10.79
CA ALA A 277 -2.77 -21.40 11.08
C ALA A 277 -2.05 -22.59 10.43
N ARG A 278 -1.51 -22.42 9.21
CA ARG A 278 -0.72 -23.47 8.54
C ARG A 278 0.63 -23.67 9.21
N ASN A 279 1.33 -22.61 9.56
CA ASN A 279 2.62 -22.68 10.23
C ASN A 279 2.49 -23.31 11.61
N LYS A 280 1.50 -22.91 12.42
CA LYS A 280 1.23 -23.53 13.71
C LYS A 280 0.99 -25.04 13.60
N LYS A 281 0.23 -25.49 12.59
CA LYS A 281 0.03 -26.93 12.32
C LYS A 281 1.32 -27.65 11.91
N LYS A 282 2.24 -26.96 11.21
CA LYS A 282 3.54 -27.52 10.83
C LYS A 282 4.44 -27.65 12.05
N GLU A 283 4.54 -26.60 12.86
CA GLU A 283 5.31 -26.58 14.12
C GLU A 283 4.80 -27.63 15.12
N GLU A 284 3.48 -27.77 15.28
CA GLU A 284 2.88 -28.82 16.14
C GLU A 284 3.24 -30.24 15.67
N LYS A 285 3.36 -30.46 14.36
CA LYS A 285 3.79 -31.75 13.80
C LYS A 285 5.28 -31.98 14.03
N GLU A 286 6.12 -30.98 13.77
CA GLU A 286 7.56 -31.05 13.98
C GLU A 286 7.91 -31.28 15.45
N LEU A 287 7.22 -30.60 16.38
CA LEU A 287 7.40 -30.78 17.82
C LEU A 287 7.02 -32.20 18.27
N LYS A 288 5.91 -32.76 17.76
CA LYS A 288 5.52 -34.15 18.05
C LYS A 288 6.54 -35.15 17.52
N ILE A 289 7.09 -34.92 16.33
CA ILE A 289 8.14 -35.77 15.76
C ILE A 289 9.41 -35.71 16.61
N MET A 290 9.82 -34.50 17.01
CA MET A 290 10.99 -34.30 17.87
C MET A 290 10.82 -34.95 19.25
N GLN A 291 9.64 -34.80 19.86
CA GLN A 291 9.33 -35.40 21.17
C GLN A 291 9.33 -36.93 21.11
N ALA A 292 8.72 -37.52 20.08
CA ALA A 292 8.77 -38.96 19.84
C ALA A 292 10.21 -39.46 19.61
N HIS A 293 11.05 -38.68 18.93
CA HIS A 293 12.46 -39.00 18.73
C HIS A 293 13.25 -38.99 20.05
N MET A 294 13.05 -37.98 20.90
CA MET A 294 13.69 -37.91 22.22
C MET A 294 13.27 -39.05 23.14
N GLU A 295 11.97 -39.42 23.15
CA GLU A 295 11.48 -40.55 23.92
C GLU A 295 12.09 -41.89 23.49
N ARG A 296 12.38 -42.05 22.18
CA ARG A 296 13.04 -43.25 21.66
C ARG A 296 14.49 -43.35 22.13
N ILE A 297 15.26 -42.26 22.03
CA ILE A 297 16.65 -42.20 22.51
C ILE A 297 16.72 -42.44 24.03
N GLY A 298 15.78 -41.87 24.79
CA GLY A 298 15.73 -42.07 26.24
C GLY A 298 15.42 -43.50 26.69
N LYS A 299 14.73 -44.29 25.85
CA LYS A 299 14.49 -45.72 26.08
C LYS A 299 15.70 -46.58 25.71
N GLU A 300 16.40 -46.23 24.62
CA GLU A 300 17.61 -46.93 24.19
C GLU A 300 18.77 -46.74 25.18
N ASN A 301 18.91 -45.57 25.82
CA ASN A 301 19.96 -45.31 26.82
C ASN A 301 19.67 -45.89 28.23
N LYS A 302 18.49 -46.44 28.47
CA LYS A 302 18.10 -47.10 29.74
C LYS A 302 18.14 -48.62 29.67
N SER A 303 18.43 -49.18 28.50
CA SER A 303 18.59 -50.62 28.28
C SER A 303 20.06 -51.00 28.16
#